data_AF-A0A1E8Q427-F1
#
_entry.id   AF-A0A1E8Q427-F1
#
_cell.length_a   1.000
_cell.length_b   1.000
_cell.length_c   1.000
_cell.angle_alpha   90.00
_cell.angle_beta   90.00
_cell.angle_gamma   90.00
#
_symmetry.space_group_name_H-M   'P 1'
#
loop_
_entity.id
_entity.type
_entity.pdbx_description
1 polymer ?
#
loop_
_entity_poly.entity_id
_entity_poly.type
_entity_poly.pdbx_seq_one_letter_code
_entity_poly.pdbx_strand_id
1 'polypeptide(L)'
;MPDEREPGPDASIDDIQADIEATRAELADTVSALADKADVKGRAQDKVAETRERVAESVQDTKETVVRTTHQATETVTQNRGASIGAVVAIAAVVGLVVWLRRRNA
;
A
#
# COMPACT_ATOMS: atom_id res chain seq x y z
N MET A 1 -35.09 -7.18 -3.30
CA MET A 1 -36.42 -6.95 -3.87
C MET A 1 -36.17 -6.37 -5.25
N PRO A 2 -36.65 -6.97 -6.35
CA PRO A 2 -36.58 -6.30 -7.64
C PRO A 2 -37.49 -5.06 -7.57
N ASP A 3 -36.93 -3.91 -7.91
CA ASP A 3 -37.60 -2.62 -7.92
C ASP A 3 -38.39 -2.52 -9.24
N GLU A 4 -39.65 -2.96 -9.25
CA GLU A 4 -40.56 -2.75 -10.38
C GLU A 4 -41.02 -1.28 -10.37
N ARG A 5 -40.14 -0.37 -10.79
CA ARG A 5 -40.46 1.03 -11.10
C ARG A 5 -40.87 1.24 -12.55
N GLU A 6 -41.12 0.16 -13.30
CA GLU A 6 -41.55 0.32 -14.68
C GLU A 6 -42.99 0.89 -14.73
N PRO A 7 -43.21 2.00 -15.45
CA PRO A 7 -44.54 2.55 -15.61
C PRO A 7 -45.47 1.51 -16.24
N GLY A 8 -46.65 1.33 -15.63
CA GLY A 8 -47.67 0.41 -16.15
C GLY A 8 -48.18 0.82 -17.54
N PRO A 9 -48.89 -0.07 -18.25
CA PRO A 9 -49.37 0.16 -19.61
C PRO A 9 -50.33 1.34 -19.78
N ASP A 10 -50.90 1.85 -18.69
CA ASP A 10 -51.79 3.02 -18.66
C ASP A 10 -51.07 4.33 -18.24
N ALA A 11 -49.74 4.30 -18.08
CA ALA A 11 -48.96 5.46 -17.68
C ALA A 11 -48.97 6.57 -18.73
N SER A 12 -49.03 7.82 -18.27
CA SER A 12 -48.97 8.96 -19.17
C SER A 12 -47.53 9.17 -19.68
N ILE A 13 -47.39 9.91 -20.78
CA ILE A 13 -46.09 10.28 -21.34
C ILE A 13 -45.24 11.06 -20.33
N ASP A 14 -45.87 11.86 -19.46
CA ASP A 14 -45.18 12.63 -18.43
C ASP A 14 -44.64 11.72 -17.32
N ASP A 15 -45.37 10.67 -16.94
CA ASP A 15 -44.93 9.68 -15.95
C ASP A 15 -43.69 8.91 -16.44
N ILE A 16 -43.69 8.52 -17.72
CA ILE A 16 -42.54 7.83 -18.35
C ILE A 16 -41.32 8.74 -18.40
N GLN A 17 -41.50 10.03 -18.73
CA GLN A 17 -40.41 11.00 -18.72
C GLN A 17 -39.82 11.19 -17.32
N ALA A 18 -40.67 11.31 -16.31
CA ALA A 18 -40.24 11.46 -14.92
C ALA A 18 -39.41 10.26 -14.43
N ASP A 19 -39.80 9.03 -14.79
CA ASP A 19 -39.03 7.83 -14.44
C ASP A 19 -37.68 7.75 -15.16
N ILE A 20 -37.65 8.12 -16.45
CA ILE A 20 -36.40 8.21 -17.21
C ILE A 20 -35.46 9.23 -16.57
N GLU A 21 -35.96 10.39 -16.14
CA GLU A 21 -35.18 11.40 -15.45
C GLU A 21 -34.66 10.90 -14.10
N ALA A 22 -35.51 10.26 -13.30
CA ALA A 22 -35.13 9.66 -12.02
C ALA A 22 -34.04 8.60 -12.19
N THR A 23 -34.19 7.71 -13.17
CA THR A 23 -33.22 6.67 -13.48
C THR A 23 -31.90 7.26 -13.97
N ARG A 24 -31.94 8.32 -14.79
CA ARG A 24 -30.72 9.03 -15.22
C ARG A 24 -30.00 9.67 -14.04
N ALA A 25 -30.72 10.25 -13.09
CA ALA A 25 -30.14 10.82 -11.89
C ALA A 25 -29.46 9.74 -11.02
N GLU A 26 -30.12 8.62 -10.78
CA GLU A 26 -29.57 7.49 -10.01
C GLU A 26 -28.30 6.90 -10.67
N LEU A 27 -28.31 6.78 -12.00
CA LEU A 27 -27.12 6.35 -12.75
C LEU A 27 -26.00 7.38 -12.68
N ALA A 28 -26.31 8.68 -12.75
CA ALA A 28 -25.30 9.74 -12.61
C ALA A 28 -24.64 9.70 -11.22
N ASP A 29 -25.43 9.54 -10.15
CA ASP A 29 -24.93 9.40 -8.79
C ASP A 29 -24.05 8.16 -8.64
N THR A 30 -24.46 7.03 -9.23
CA THR A 30 -23.69 5.79 -9.22
C THR A 30 -22.36 5.94 -9.95
N VAL A 31 -22.35 6.60 -11.11
CA VAL A 31 -21.12 6.89 -11.86
C VAL A 31 -20.21 7.81 -11.06
N SER A 32 -20.75 8.84 -10.39
CA SER A 32 -19.97 9.72 -9.51
C SER A 32 -19.31 8.94 -8.38
N ALA A 33 -20.07 8.08 -7.68
CA ALA A 33 -19.54 7.24 -6.60
C ALA A 33 -18.46 6.27 -7.09
N LEU A 34 -18.62 5.71 -8.30
CA LEU A 34 -17.59 4.87 -8.93
C LEU A 34 -16.34 5.67 -9.27
N ALA A 35 -16.48 6.89 -9.79
CA ALA A 35 -15.37 7.78 -10.11
C ALA A 35 -14.59 8.16 -8.85
N ASP A 36 -15.29 8.53 -7.77
CA ASP A 36 -14.67 8.83 -6.47
C ASP A 36 -13.88 7.63 -5.94
N LYS A 37 -14.46 6.42 -6.04
CA LYS A 37 -13.77 5.20 -5.60
C LYS A 37 -12.56 4.88 -6.49
N ALA A 38 -12.65 5.15 -7.79
CA ALA A 38 -11.54 4.99 -8.72
C ALA A 38 -10.40 5.98 -8.42
N ASP A 39 -10.71 7.25 -8.14
CA ASP A 39 -9.74 8.27 -7.74
C ASP A 39 -8.99 7.88 -6.46
N VAL A 40 -9.72 7.45 -5.42
CA VAL A 40 -9.11 7.00 -4.16
C VAL A 40 -8.19 5.80 -4.38
N LYS A 41 -8.58 4.86 -5.24
CA LYS A 41 -7.74 3.71 -5.59
C LYS A 41 -6.48 4.13 -6.34
N GLY A 42 -6.60 5.06 -7.29
CA GLY A 42 -5.46 5.64 -8.02
C GLY A 42 -4.47 6.29 -7.05
N ARG A 43 -4.94 7.20 -6.20
CA ARG A 43 -4.10 7.89 -5.20
C ARG A 43 -3.42 6.92 -4.23
N ALA A 44 -4.10 5.86 -3.80
CA ALA A 44 -3.51 4.85 -2.93
C ALA A 44 -2.40 4.07 -3.65
N GLN A 45 -2.61 3.70 -4.93
CA GLN A 45 -1.60 3.01 -5.73
C GLN A 45 -0.35 3.89 -5.95
N ASP A 46 -0.55 5.18 -6.25
CA ASP A 46 0.54 6.13 -6.44
C ASP A 46 1.38 6.27 -5.15
N LYS A 47 0.73 6.40 -3.99
CA LYS A 47 1.43 6.46 -2.69
C LYS A 47 2.23 5.20 -2.39
N VAL A 48 1.72 4.03 -2.76
CA VAL A 48 2.44 2.76 -2.61
C VAL A 48 3.64 2.70 -3.54
N ALA A 49 3.50 3.11 -4.80
CA ALA A 49 4.60 3.15 -5.77
C ALA A 49 5.71 4.09 -5.29
N GLU A 50 5.35 5.31 -4.89
CA GLU A 50 6.26 6.33 -4.35
C GLU A 50 7.02 5.83 -3.10
N THR A 51 6.32 5.11 -2.22
CA THR A 51 6.94 4.52 -1.02
C THR A 51 7.90 3.38 -1.39
N ARG A 52 7.53 2.53 -2.35
CA ARG A 52 8.40 1.44 -2.82
C ARG A 52 9.69 1.97 -3.44
N GLU A 53 9.59 3.04 -4.23
CA GLU A 53 10.75 3.68 -4.86
C GLU A 53 11.71 4.24 -3.80
N ARG A 54 11.20 5.00 -2.82
CA ARG A 54 12.02 5.49 -1.69
C ARG A 54 12.68 4.38 -0.89
N VAL A 55 11.97 3.27 -0.66
CA VAL A 55 12.53 2.11 0.04
C VAL A 55 13.59 1.44 -0.81
N ALA A 56 13.37 1.29 -2.12
CA ALA A 56 14.36 0.70 -3.02
C ALA A 56 15.65 1.53 -3.06
N GLU A 57 15.53 2.86 -3.15
CA GLU A 57 16.67 3.79 -3.09
C GLU A 57 17.41 3.68 -1.75
N SER A 58 16.68 3.75 -0.63
CA SER A 58 17.26 3.61 0.72
C SER A 58 17.97 2.27 0.92
N VAL A 59 17.44 1.19 0.35
CA VAL A 59 18.03 -0.15 0.41
C VAL A 59 19.29 -0.23 -0.43
N GLN A 60 19.35 0.43 -1.59
CA GLN A 60 20.56 0.46 -2.42
C GLN A 60 21.70 1.20 -1.72
N ASP A 61 21.44 2.38 -1.15
CA ASP A 61 22.43 3.16 -0.39
C ASP A 61 22.92 2.41 0.86
N THR A 62 21.99 1.77 1.57
CA THR A 62 22.32 0.96 2.75
C THR A 62 23.12 -0.28 2.34
N LYS A 63 22.80 -0.93 1.21
CA LYS A 63 23.51 -2.11 0.73
C LYS A 63 24.96 -1.76 0.38
N GLU A 64 25.22 -0.63 -0.24
CA GLU A 64 26.60 -0.21 -0.54
C GLU A 64 27.40 0.05 0.75
N THR A 65 26.78 0.70 1.74
CA THR A 65 27.39 0.97 3.05
C THR A 65 27.64 -0.32 3.84
N VAL A 66 26.68 -1.25 3.82
CA VAL A 66 26.79 -2.56 4.47
C VAL A 66 27.86 -3.41 3.81
N VAL A 67 27.94 -3.44 2.47
CA VAL A 67 28.97 -4.19 1.73
C VAL A 67 30.38 -3.66 2.03
N ARG A 68 30.56 -2.34 2.13
CA ARG A 68 31.86 -1.77 2.54
C ARG A 68 32.20 -2.12 3.99
N THR A 69 31.23 -2.03 4.89
CA THR A 69 31.42 -2.34 6.32
C THR A 69 31.69 -3.83 6.54
N THR A 70 31.02 -4.72 5.81
CA THR A 70 31.26 -6.17 5.92
C THR A 70 32.60 -6.56 5.33
N HIS A 71 33.07 -5.92 4.25
CA HIS A 71 34.43 -6.16 3.76
C HIS A 71 35.50 -5.74 4.78
N GLN A 72 35.34 -4.58 5.44
CA GLN A 72 36.27 -4.16 6.50
C GLN A 72 36.22 -5.07 7.74
N ALA A 73 35.03 -5.50 8.15
CA ALA A 73 34.90 -6.41 9.30
C ALA A 73 35.43 -7.83 9.02
N THR A 74 35.38 -8.30 7.77
CA THR A 74 35.87 -9.63 7.39
C THR A 74 37.39 -9.73 7.51
N GLU A 75 38.12 -8.63 7.27
CA GLU A 75 39.57 -8.57 7.48
C GLU A 75 39.92 -8.61 8.98
N THR A 76 39.13 -7.96 9.84
CA THR A 76 39.36 -7.97 11.30
C THR A 76 39.03 -9.32 11.95
N VAL A 77 38.03 -10.05 11.43
CA VAL A 77 37.63 -11.38 11.95
C VAL A 77 38.63 -12.47 11.54
N THR A 78 39.27 -12.34 10.38
CA THR A 78 40.25 -13.35 9.91
C THR A 78 41.53 -13.36 10.76
N GLN A 79 41.87 -12.25 11.43
CA GLN A 79 43.07 -12.15 12.26
C GLN A 79 42.88 -12.74 13.68
N ASN A 80 41.64 -12.94 14.14
CA ASN A 80 41.34 -13.52 15.45
C ASN A 80 40.38 -14.71 15.32
N ARG A 81 40.94 -15.89 14.99
CA ARG A 81 40.26 -17.18 14.74
C ARG A 81 39.38 -17.73 15.90
N GLY A 82 39.17 -17.00 16.99
CA GLY A 82 38.45 -17.45 18.19
C GLY A 82 37.02 -16.94 18.39
N ALA A 83 36.49 -16.05 17.54
CA ALA A 83 35.29 -15.25 17.89
C ALA A 83 34.12 -15.31 16.88
N SER A 84 33.91 -16.44 16.18
CA SER A 84 32.91 -16.52 15.11
C SER A 84 31.45 -16.68 15.57
N ILE A 85 31.19 -17.15 16.80
CA ILE A 85 29.81 -17.41 17.27
C ILE A 85 29.16 -16.20 17.95
N GLY A 86 29.95 -15.36 18.65
CA GLY A 86 29.42 -14.19 19.38
C GLY A 86 28.90 -13.06 18.47
N ALA A 87 29.48 -12.91 17.28
CA ALA A 87 29.15 -11.81 16.36
C ALA A 87 27.75 -11.96 15.73
N VAL A 88 27.31 -13.19 15.43
CA VAL A 88 26.00 -13.44 14.79
C VAL A 88 24.85 -13.20 15.77
N VAL A 89 25.02 -13.59 17.04
CA VAL A 89 24.02 -13.38 18.10
C VAL A 89 23.81 -11.88 18.38
N ALA A 90 24.89 -11.09 18.38
CA ALA A 90 24.80 -9.64 18.58
C ALA A 90 23.99 -8.95 17.47
N ILE A 91 24.19 -9.33 16.20
CA ILE A 91 23.43 -8.78 15.07
C ILE A 91 21.94 -9.12 15.19
N ALA A 92 21.61 -10.38 15.50
CA ALA A 92 20.22 -10.81 15.68
C ALA A 92 19.53 -10.07 16.84
N ALA A 93 20.24 -9.83 17.94
CA ALA A 93 19.72 -9.08 19.09
C ALA A 93 19.44 -7.60 18.74
N VAL A 94 20.31 -6.95 17.98
CA VAL A 94 20.11 -5.56 17.53
C VAL A 94 18.91 -5.46 16.58
N VAL A 95 18.80 -6.38 15.61
CA VAL A 95 17.65 -6.41 14.70
C VAL A 95 16.34 -6.65 15.47
N GLY A 96 16.35 -7.60 16.41
CA GLY A 96 15.20 -7.86 17.29
C GLY A 96 14.80 -6.63 18.12
N LEU A 97 15.78 -5.92 18.69
CA LEU A 97 15.53 -4.69 19.47
C LEU A 97 14.93 -3.59 18.60
N VAL A 98 15.45 -3.38 17.39
CA VAL A 98 14.93 -2.36 16.46
C VAL A 98 13.49 -2.67 16.06
N VAL A 99 13.18 -3.92 15.73
CA VAL A 99 11.81 -4.35 15.41
C VAL A 99 10.88 -4.16 16.61
N TRP A 100 11.34 -4.48 17.82
CA TRP A 100 10.56 -4.30 19.05
C TRP A 100 10.26 -2.83 19.35
N LEU A 101 11.26 -1.94 19.25
CA LEU A 101 11.07 -0.50 19.46
C LEU A 101 10.13 0.13 18.43
N ARG A 102 10.20 -0.34 17.18
CA ARG A 102 9.36 0.16 16.09
C ARG A 102 7.90 -0.30 16.23
N ARG A 103 7.66 -1.48 16.79
CA ARG A 103 6.33 -2.01 17.10
C ARG A 103 5.70 -1.38 18.35
N ARG A 104 6.51 -0.85 19.25
CA ARG A 104 6.06 -0.11 20.45
C ARG A 104 5.60 1.32 20.13
N ASN A 105 6.17 1.92 19.08
CA ASN A 105 5.89 3.30 18.71
C ASN A 105 4.79 3.44 17.63
N ALA A 106 4.23 2.34 17.15
CA ALA A 106 3.10 2.28 16.22
C ALA A 106 1.86 1.75 16.96
#